data_AF-A0A1I0SZ46-F1
#
_entry.id   AF-A0A1I0SZ46-F1
#
_cell.length_a   1.000
_cell.length_b   1.000
_cell.length_c   1.000
_cell.angle_alpha   90.00
_cell.angle_beta   90.00
_cell.angle_gamma   90.00
#
_symmetry.space_group_name_H-M   'P 1'
#
loop_
_entity.id
_entity.type
_entity.pdbx_description
1 polymer ?
#
loop_
_entity_poly.entity_id
_entity_poly.type
_entity_poly.pdbx_seq_one_letter_code
_entity_poly.pdbx_strand_id
1 'polypeptide(L)'
;MSFLNDLFIGLDEAKQEELQERLDLVEHKTKFMDKVPVACIDASNSPVYLLSEEIALAGGMLEADILSAVFIIYYQPGKMLNDLMREVPSVMDANWPAVKNNRIILLNDDVERERTAENAVSLIEDIAEMLHPGSFIFGHEGDKWIRFGA
;
A
#
# COMPACT_ATOMS: atom_id res chain seq x y z
N MET A 1 13.87 -13.03 -7.67
CA MET A 1 14.19 -11.95 -8.63
C MET A 1 13.17 -10.88 -8.34
N SER A 2 13.60 -9.72 -7.84
CA SER A 2 12.68 -8.65 -7.43
C SER A 2 11.98 -8.10 -8.67
N PHE A 3 10.65 -8.00 -8.68
CA PHE A 3 9.89 -7.44 -9.81
C PHE A 3 10.37 -6.03 -10.21
N LEU A 4 10.94 -5.29 -9.25
CA LEU A 4 11.54 -3.97 -9.47
C LEU A 4 12.74 -4.05 -10.41
N ASN A 5 13.53 -5.12 -10.37
CA ASN A 5 14.67 -5.27 -11.29
C ASN A 5 14.20 -5.27 -12.74
N ASP A 6 13.08 -5.92 -13.02
CA ASP A 6 12.52 -5.96 -14.38
C ASP A 6 12.00 -4.57 -14.80
N LEU A 7 11.46 -3.79 -13.85
CA LEU A 7 11.02 -2.40 -14.10
C LEU A 7 12.19 -1.41 -14.26
N PHE A 8 13.36 -1.72 -13.68
CA PHE A 8 14.56 -0.91 -13.86
C PHE A 8 15.29 -1.18 -15.19
N ILE A 9 15.00 -2.31 -15.87
CA ILE A 9 15.63 -2.63 -17.16
C ILE A 9 15.26 -1.56 -18.19
N GLY A 10 16.30 -0.93 -18.76
CA GLY A 10 16.15 0.05 -19.83
C GLY A 10 16.01 1.50 -19.38
N LEU A 11 16.10 1.77 -18.07
CA LEU A 11 16.25 3.13 -17.56
C LEU A 11 17.70 3.62 -17.69
N ASP A 12 17.86 4.94 -17.71
CA ASP A 12 19.17 5.58 -17.59
C ASP A 12 19.79 5.28 -16.22
N GLU A 13 21.11 5.10 -16.16
CA GLU A 13 21.84 4.77 -14.92
C GLU A 13 21.51 5.74 -13.77
N ALA A 14 21.44 7.04 -14.06
CA ALA A 14 21.11 8.06 -13.06
C ALA A 14 19.70 7.88 -12.46
N LYS A 15 18.70 7.50 -13.27
CA LYS A 15 17.34 7.26 -12.79
C LYS A 15 17.24 5.96 -11.99
N GLN A 16 17.95 4.94 -12.45
CA GLN A 16 18.02 3.66 -11.74
C GLN A 16 18.64 3.86 -10.35
N GLU A 17 19.74 4.60 -10.26
CA GLU A 17 20.41 4.93 -8.99
C GLU A 17 19.47 5.71 -8.06
N GLU A 18 18.82 6.78 -8.55
CA GLU A 18 17.88 7.58 -7.77
C GLU A 18 16.74 6.75 -7.16
N LEU A 19 16.12 5.89 -7.99
CA LEU A 19 15.00 5.06 -7.55
C LEU A 19 15.44 3.93 -6.61
N GLN A 20 16.62 3.36 -6.85
CA GLN A 20 17.19 2.35 -5.96
C GLN A 20 17.54 2.95 -4.59
N GLU A 21 18.11 4.16 -4.54
CA GLU A 21 18.39 4.85 -3.28
C GLU A 21 17.12 5.07 -2.46
N ARG A 22 16.03 5.51 -3.12
CA ARG A 22 14.72 5.69 -2.48
C ARG A 22 14.17 4.39 -1.90
N LEU A 23 14.25 3.30 -2.65
CA LEU A 23 13.84 1.98 -2.18
C LEU A 23 14.69 1.52 -0.99
N ASP A 24 16.00 1.67 -1.09
CA ASP A 24 16.96 1.30 -0.04
C ASP A 24 16.68 2.05 1.27
N LEU A 25 16.25 3.31 1.20
CA LEU A 25 15.83 4.08 2.39
C LEU A 25 14.63 3.44 3.10
N VAL A 26 13.63 2.97 2.34
CA VAL A 26 12.46 2.28 2.89
C VAL A 26 12.88 0.95 3.49
N GLU A 27 13.55 0.08 2.71
CA GLU A 27 14.00 -1.24 3.17
C GLU A 27 14.91 -1.17 4.40
N HIS A 28 15.83 -0.20 4.42
CA HIS A 28 16.77 -0.04 5.53
C HIS A 28 16.07 0.39 6.82
N LYS A 29 14.99 1.15 6.75
CA LYS A 29 14.20 1.50 7.93
C LYS A 29 13.28 0.34 8.35
N THR A 30 12.54 -0.23 7.40
CA THR A 30 11.53 -1.28 7.68
C THR A 30 12.16 -2.57 8.23
N LYS A 31 13.41 -2.91 7.88
CA LYS A 31 14.10 -4.09 8.42
C LYS A 31 14.31 -4.07 9.95
N PHE A 32 14.24 -2.88 10.57
CA PHE A 32 14.34 -2.73 12.03
C PHE A 32 12.97 -2.55 12.70
N MET A 33 11.89 -2.57 11.93
CA MET A 33 10.52 -2.44 12.42
C MET A 33 9.84 -3.79 12.42
N ASP A 34 8.88 -3.96 13.33
CA ASP A 34 8.04 -5.14 13.30
C ASP A 34 7.18 -5.13 12.03
N LYS A 35 7.09 -6.29 11.37
CA LYS A 35 6.23 -6.43 10.20
C LYS A 35 4.78 -6.20 10.62
N VAL A 36 4.07 -5.40 9.84
CA VAL A 36 2.68 -5.03 10.13
C VAL A 36 1.74 -5.99 9.41
N PRO A 37 0.85 -6.71 10.11
CA PRO A 37 -0.16 -7.54 9.45
C PRO A 37 -1.16 -6.67 8.67
N VAL A 38 -1.35 -6.95 7.37
CA VAL A 38 -2.17 -6.17 6.44
C VAL A 38 -3.08 -7.09 5.65
N ALA A 39 -4.37 -6.79 5.59
CA ALA A 39 -5.27 -7.39 4.61
C ALA A 39 -5.48 -6.38 3.47
N CYS A 40 -5.20 -6.79 2.24
CA CYS A 40 -5.55 -6.02 1.04
C CYS A 40 -6.80 -6.64 0.42
N ILE A 41 -7.87 -5.87 0.26
CA ILE A 41 -9.16 -6.35 -0.21
C ILE A 41 -9.82 -5.38 -1.19
N ASP A 42 -10.74 -5.87 -2.01
CA ASP A 42 -11.57 -5.05 -2.89
C ASP A 42 -12.88 -4.60 -2.20
N ALA A 43 -13.71 -3.82 -2.90
CA ALA A 43 -15.01 -3.38 -2.38
C ALA A 43 -16.03 -4.53 -2.18
N SER A 44 -15.71 -5.76 -2.61
CA SER A 44 -16.49 -6.97 -2.34
C SER A 44 -15.93 -7.77 -1.15
N ASN A 45 -14.98 -7.20 -0.41
CA ASN A 45 -14.23 -7.84 0.68
C ASN A 45 -13.46 -9.11 0.23
N SER A 46 -13.11 -9.20 -1.05
CA SER A 46 -12.29 -10.28 -1.57
C SER A 46 -10.81 -9.93 -1.49
N PRO A 47 -9.92 -10.86 -1.09
CA PRO A 47 -8.48 -10.59 -1.03
C PRO A 47 -7.88 -10.19 -2.37
N VAL A 48 -7.04 -9.16 -2.35
CA VAL A 48 -6.31 -8.65 -3.51
C VAL A 48 -4.80 -8.82 -3.28
N TYR A 49 -4.18 -9.65 -4.13
CA TYR A 49 -2.75 -9.98 -4.02
C TYR A 49 -1.86 -9.16 -4.97
N LEU A 50 -2.45 -8.26 -5.75
CA LEU A 50 -1.73 -7.49 -6.77
C LEU A 50 -0.60 -6.64 -6.19
N LEU A 51 -0.79 -6.13 -4.97
CA LEU A 51 0.15 -5.26 -4.25
C LEU A 51 0.99 -6.02 -3.21
N SER A 52 1.03 -7.35 -3.29
CA SER A 52 1.65 -8.19 -2.26
C SER A 52 3.15 -7.93 -2.12
N GLU A 53 3.85 -7.67 -3.22
CA GLU A 53 5.28 -7.41 -3.22
C GLU A 53 5.59 -6.01 -2.64
N GLU A 54 4.83 -4.99 -3.03
CA GLU A 54 4.97 -3.64 -2.50
C GLU A 54 4.69 -3.58 -1.00
N ILE A 55 3.63 -4.25 -0.55
CA ILE A 55 3.30 -4.37 0.88
C ILE A 55 4.46 -5.02 1.63
N ALA A 56 5.05 -6.10 1.10
CA ALA A 56 6.16 -6.79 1.76
C ALA A 56 7.41 -5.92 1.90
N LEU A 57 7.77 -5.17 0.85
CA LEU A 57 8.90 -4.24 0.83
C LEU A 57 8.70 -3.06 1.78
N ALA A 58 7.47 -2.55 1.85
CA ALA A 58 7.07 -1.47 2.74
C ALA A 58 7.02 -1.85 4.24
N GLY A 59 7.31 -3.12 4.59
CA GLY A 59 7.27 -3.58 5.99
C GLY A 59 5.95 -4.25 6.40
N GLY A 60 5.03 -4.45 5.47
CA GLY A 60 3.81 -5.21 5.69
C GLY A 60 4.01 -6.73 5.62
N MET A 61 3.04 -7.45 6.17
CA MET A 61 2.85 -8.88 6.06
C MET A 61 1.40 -9.11 5.62
N LEU A 62 1.21 -9.63 4.41
CA LEU A 62 -0.13 -9.83 3.87
C LEU A 62 -0.82 -11.00 4.61
N GLU A 63 -1.98 -10.74 5.16
CA GLU A 63 -2.83 -11.72 5.84
C GLU A 63 -4.01 -12.11 4.96
N ALA A 64 -4.31 -13.41 4.91
CA ALA A 64 -5.51 -13.90 4.23
C ALA A 64 -6.78 -13.67 5.07
N ASP A 65 -6.62 -13.59 6.39
CA ASP A 65 -7.71 -13.35 7.33
C ASP A 65 -7.76 -11.88 7.75
N ILE A 66 -8.86 -11.21 7.41
CA ILE A 66 -9.14 -9.81 7.74
C ILE A 66 -9.13 -9.58 9.26
N LEU A 67 -9.51 -10.59 10.07
CA LEU A 67 -9.54 -10.47 11.53
C LEU A 67 -8.14 -10.48 12.15
N SER A 68 -7.17 -11.06 11.46
CA SER A 68 -5.76 -11.11 11.90
C SER A 68 -4.98 -9.87 11.46
N ALA A 69 -5.53 -9.09 10.53
CA ALA A 69 -4.90 -7.89 10.00
C ALA A 69 -4.99 -6.70 10.98
N VAL A 70 -3.87 -5.97 11.08
CA VAL A 70 -3.78 -4.72 11.84
C VAL A 70 -4.30 -3.55 11.01
N PHE A 71 -3.94 -3.50 9.72
CA PHE A 71 -4.49 -2.56 8.75
C PHE A 71 -5.27 -3.30 7.67
N ILE A 72 -6.35 -2.68 7.20
CA ILE A 72 -7.05 -3.12 5.99
C ILE A 72 -6.85 -2.05 4.93
N ILE A 73 -6.33 -2.45 3.78
CA ILE A 73 -6.19 -1.61 2.59
C ILE A 73 -7.28 -2.02 1.60
N TYR A 74 -8.21 -1.12 1.34
CA TYR A 74 -9.17 -1.25 0.26
C TYR A 74 -8.53 -0.75 -1.03
N TYR A 75 -8.44 -1.65 -2.00
CA TYR A 75 -7.88 -1.38 -3.30
C TYR A 75 -8.69 -2.10 -4.38
N GLN A 76 -9.15 -1.36 -5.38
CA GLN A 76 -9.85 -1.93 -6.53
C GLN A 76 -9.40 -1.22 -7.81
N PRO A 77 -8.79 -1.95 -8.77
CA PRO A 77 -8.41 -1.39 -10.06
C PRO A 77 -9.59 -0.69 -10.76
N GLY A 78 -9.31 0.49 -11.33
CA GLY A 78 -10.30 1.30 -12.05
C GLY A 78 -11.29 2.09 -11.18
N LYS A 79 -11.23 1.97 -9.85
CA LYS A 79 -12.03 2.81 -8.94
C LYS A 79 -11.20 3.94 -8.35
N MET A 80 -11.80 5.13 -8.33
CA MET A 80 -11.20 6.30 -7.69
C MET A 80 -11.49 6.31 -6.20
N LEU A 81 -10.77 7.15 -5.45
CA LEU A 81 -10.96 7.32 -4.01
C LEU A 81 -12.42 7.63 -3.64
N ASN A 82 -13.09 8.48 -4.42
CA ASN A 82 -14.49 8.85 -4.21
C ASN A 82 -15.45 7.65 -4.32
N ASP A 83 -15.16 6.69 -5.22
CA ASP A 83 -15.96 5.48 -5.36
C ASP A 83 -15.78 4.59 -4.14
N LEU A 84 -14.53 4.37 -3.72
CA LEU A 84 -14.21 3.62 -2.51
C LEU A 84 -14.84 4.25 -1.28
N MET A 85 -14.77 5.57 -1.11
CA MET A 85 -15.40 6.29 0.02
C MET A 85 -16.91 6.10 0.09
N ARG A 86 -17.58 5.89 -1.04
CA ARG A 86 -19.04 5.65 -1.09
C ARG A 86 -19.39 4.20 -0.81
N GLU A 87 -18.58 3.27 -1.28
CA GLU A 87 -18.89 1.84 -1.22
C GLU A 87 -18.39 1.18 0.06
N VAL A 88 -17.16 1.48 0.47
CA VAL A 88 -16.46 0.84 1.60
C VAL A 88 -17.26 0.92 2.90
N PRO A 89 -17.84 2.07 3.30
CA PRO A 89 -18.64 2.14 4.53
C PRO A 89 -19.81 1.15 4.58
N SER A 90 -20.35 0.75 3.42
CA SER A 90 -21.49 -0.19 3.36
C SER A 90 -21.09 -1.66 3.45
N VAL A 91 -19.82 -1.99 3.18
CA VAL A 91 -19.32 -3.37 3.11
C VAL A 91 -18.42 -3.73 4.29
N MET A 92 -17.94 -2.74 5.04
CA MET A 92 -17.15 -2.94 6.25
C MET A 92 -17.95 -3.60 7.37
N ASP A 93 -17.31 -4.51 8.11
CA ASP A 93 -17.87 -5.06 9.34
C ASP A 93 -17.32 -4.29 10.55
N ALA A 94 -18.22 -3.69 11.34
CA ALA A 94 -17.88 -2.97 12.57
C ALA A 94 -17.17 -3.85 13.62
N ASN A 95 -17.22 -5.18 13.48
CA ASN A 95 -16.53 -6.10 14.39
C ASN A 95 -15.05 -6.25 14.10
N TRP A 96 -14.59 -5.91 12.90
CA TRP A 96 -13.19 -6.06 12.52
C TRP A 96 -12.27 -5.20 13.40
N PRO A 97 -11.14 -5.75 13.87
CA PRO A 97 -10.20 -5.01 14.69
C PRO A 97 -9.72 -3.71 14.02
N ALA A 98 -9.43 -3.76 12.72
CA ALA A 98 -8.97 -2.58 11.98
C ALA A 98 -10.03 -1.46 11.94
N VAL A 99 -11.32 -1.80 11.82
CA VAL A 99 -12.41 -0.80 11.83
C VAL A 99 -12.50 -0.12 13.19
N LYS A 100 -12.50 -0.90 14.28
CA LYS A 100 -12.56 -0.38 15.65
C LYS A 100 -11.39 0.52 16.02
N ASN A 101 -10.25 0.33 15.37
CA ASN A 101 -9.03 1.08 15.62
C ASN A 101 -8.74 2.17 14.57
N ASN A 102 -9.67 2.46 13.66
CA ASN A 102 -9.49 3.44 12.57
C ASN A 102 -8.24 3.15 11.71
N ARG A 103 -7.99 1.87 11.42
CA ARG A 103 -6.87 1.36 10.62
C ARG A 103 -7.33 0.87 9.25
N ILE A 104 -8.27 1.61 8.68
CA ILE A 104 -8.82 1.35 7.35
C ILE A 104 -8.23 2.37 6.41
N ILE A 105 -7.67 1.90 5.31
CA ILE A 105 -7.04 2.74 4.31
C ILE A 105 -7.76 2.52 2.98
N LEU A 106 -8.12 3.61 2.32
CA LEU A 106 -8.58 3.58 0.94
C LEU A 106 -7.41 3.97 0.07
N LEU A 107 -7.00 3.06 -0.82
CA LEU A 107 -5.91 3.28 -1.75
C LEU A 107 -6.48 3.50 -3.14
N ASN A 108 -6.19 4.66 -3.71
CA ASN A 108 -6.46 4.99 -5.09
C ASN A 108 -5.13 4.93 -5.85
N ASP A 109 -4.83 3.76 -6.40
CA ASP A 109 -3.71 3.56 -7.30
C ASP A 109 -4.20 3.11 -8.68
N ASP A 110 -3.75 3.81 -9.70
CA ASP A 110 -4.17 3.60 -11.08
C ASP A 110 -3.31 2.50 -11.70
N VAL A 111 -3.52 1.25 -11.29
CA VAL A 111 -2.79 0.09 -11.82
C VAL A 111 -3.17 -0.23 -13.27
N GLU A 112 -4.18 0.47 -13.85
CA GLU A 112 -4.41 0.45 -15.30
C GLU A 112 -3.46 1.37 -16.07
N ARG A 113 -2.74 2.29 -15.38
CA ARG A 113 -1.57 2.95 -15.98
C ARG A 113 -0.41 1.98 -16.12
N GLU A 114 0.41 2.25 -17.13
CA GLU A 114 1.68 1.56 -17.35
C GLU A 114 2.49 1.52 -16.04
N ARG A 115 2.74 0.31 -15.53
CA ARG A 115 3.50 0.10 -14.29
C ARG A 115 4.96 0.45 -14.54
N THR A 116 5.34 1.68 -14.21
CA THR A 116 6.71 2.16 -14.29
C THR A 116 7.46 1.94 -12.97
N ALA A 117 8.79 1.90 -13.00
CA ALA A 117 9.61 1.85 -11.80
C ALA A 117 9.32 3.03 -10.85
N GLU A 118 9.12 4.23 -11.41
CA GLU A 118 8.84 5.45 -10.65
C GLU A 118 7.52 5.33 -9.86
N ASN A 119 6.46 4.81 -10.48
CA ASN A 119 5.17 4.59 -9.82
C ASN A 119 5.25 3.48 -8.77
N ALA A 120 5.95 2.39 -9.08
CA ALA A 120 6.13 1.27 -8.14
C ALA A 120 6.90 1.69 -6.87
N VAL A 121 8.01 2.41 -7.02
CA VAL A 121 8.78 2.93 -5.87
C VAL A 121 7.93 3.91 -5.06
N SER A 122 7.22 4.82 -5.73
CA SER A 122 6.34 5.77 -5.04
C SER A 122 5.21 5.06 -4.28
N LEU A 123 4.66 3.96 -4.82
CA LEU A 123 3.65 3.15 -4.13
C LEU A 123 4.21 2.43 -2.90
N ILE A 124 5.45 1.93 -2.96
CA ILE A 124 6.12 1.33 -1.79
C ILE A 124 6.31 2.36 -0.68
N GLU A 125 6.74 3.57 -1.03
CA GLU A 125 6.86 4.70 -0.11
C GLU A 125 5.50 5.06 0.52
N ASP A 126 4.45 5.14 -0.30
CA ASP A 126 3.08 5.38 0.15
C ASP A 126 2.65 4.32 1.17
N ILE A 127 2.85 3.04 0.86
CA ILE A 127 2.46 1.94 1.75
C ILE A 127 3.31 1.98 3.03
N ALA A 128 4.59 2.33 2.96
CA ALA A 128 5.43 2.46 4.15
C ALA A 128 4.93 3.59 5.07
N GLU A 129 4.48 4.71 4.51
CA GLU A 129 3.85 5.81 5.25
C GLU A 129 2.50 5.40 5.87
N MET A 130 1.69 4.65 5.11
CA MET A 130 0.43 4.09 5.60
C MET A 130 0.62 3.16 6.81
N LEU A 131 1.60 2.26 6.75
CA LEU A 131 1.80 1.20 7.76
C LEU A 131 2.61 1.65 8.98
N HIS A 132 3.50 2.63 8.80
CA HIS A 132 4.40 3.11 9.83
C HIS A 132 4.27 4.64 10.02
N PRO A 133 3.10 5.13 10.51
CA PRO A 133 2.88 6.55 10.72
C PRO A 133 3.95 7.15 11.62
N GLY A 134 4.54 8.27 11.17
CA GLY A 134 5.56 9.02 11.90
C GLY A 134 7.00 8.52 11.68
N SER A 135 7.20 7.36 11.05
CA SER A 135 8.55 6.89 10.64
C SER A 135 8.88 7.27 9.19
N PHE A 136 7.84 7.37 8.37
CA PHE A 136 7.87 7.86 7.00
C PHE A 136 6.90 9.04 6.88
N ILE A 137 7.31 10.05 6.11
CA ILE A 137 6.51 11.23 5.78
C ILE A 137 6.88 11.59 4.33
N PHE A 138 6.11 11.09 3.37
CA PHE A 138 6.26 11.40 1.95
C PHE A 138 5.19 12.39 1.49
N GLY A 139 4.09 12.54 2.25
CA GLY A 139 3.12 13.61 2.06
C GLY A 139 2.07 13.34 1.00
N HIS A 140 1.83 12.06 0.67
CA HIS A 140 0.81 11.66 -0.32
C HIS A 140 -0.54 11.29 0.33
N GLU A 141 -0.66 11.36 1.66
CA GLU A 141 -1.93 11.24 2.39
C GLU A 141 -2.89 12.37 1.95
N GLY A 142 -4.10 11.99 1.53
CA GLY A 142 -5.12 12.93 1.02
C GLY A 142 -5.20 13.03 -0.50
N ASP A 143 -4.20 12.53 -1.23
CA ASP A 143 -4.19 12.50 -2.70
C ASP A 143 -4.38 11.06 -3.21
N LYS A 144 -3.39 10.20 -2.96
CA LYS A 144 -3.40 8.80 -3.43
C LYS A 144 -4.09 7.84 -2.46
N TRP A 145 -4.08 8.16 -1.18
CA TRP A 145 -4.70 7.32 -0.17
C TRP A 145 -5.23 8.16 0.98
N ILE A 146 -6.24 7.64 1.69
CA ILE A 146 -6.73 8.25 2.93
C ILE A 146 -6.96 7.19 3.99
N ARG A 147 -6.79 7.59 5.26
CA ARG A 147 -7.30 6.84 6.39
C ARG A 147 -8.77 7.13 6.60
N PHE A 148 -9.54 6.06 6.72
CA PHE A 148 -10.94 6.12 7.06
C PHE A 148 -11.12 5.74 8.53
N GLY A 149 -11.61 6.70 9.32
CA GLY A 149 -12.07 6.48 10.69
C GLY A 149 -13.58 6.39 10.71
N ALA A 150 -14.13 5.38 11.38
CA ALA A 150 -15.57 5.23 11.60
C ALA A 150 -16.02 6.03 12.84
#